data_AF-A0A524DNL1-F1
#
_entry.id   AF-A0A524DNL1-F1
#
_cell.length_a   1.000
_cell.length_b   1.000
_cell.length_c   1.000
_cell.angle_alpha   90.00
_cell.angle_beta   90.00
_cell.angle_gamma   90.00
#
_symmetry.space_group_name_H-M   'P 1'
#
loop_
_entity.id
_entity.type
_entity.pdbx_description
1 polymer ?
#
loop_
_entity_poly.entity_id
_entity_poly.type
_entity_poly.pdbx_seq_one_letter_code
_entity_poly.pdbx_strand_id
1 'polypeptide(L)'
;MRKLTSKDKLFLLGRSFFTLDGLWMIKLEELSNWDIALKIDTYVWEILLKIIIRRLKKYLGLHNNSLENLLKILTFRWSVEGWEFKALAHKGGYKIEIKNCPYNSAMDRNPTRHDKIPLICRDMCIPFYREIVHSFNPLIKLKREKFMGLGDDICSFDFSYQEQPPKGYSRDINDLTLTSLTEDNKLFYFEKNFRTLDGLWVVETEKELGWETTLRLDILVWQELYKIMFRRVIKYLKIPDNSITSLVKILSFIWNCEGNTHEIQHINEDQVIMKIIECPYIESMERNPERHKHISAICERMCSKYLIPVINDFNPKIGISKRSSIGLGAKSCDFILEYS
;
A
#
# COMPACT_ATOMS: atom_id res chain seq x y z
N MET A 1 -25.21 1.40 -12.03
CA MET A 1 -23.74 1.56 -11.99
C MET A 1 -23.06 0.33 -12.58
N ARG A 2 -21.89 0.47 -13.21
CA ARG A 2 -21.12 -0.67 -13.73
C ARG A 2 -20.69 -1.57 -12.57
N LYS A 3 -20.91 -2.89 -12.68
CA LYS A 3 -20.38 -3.89 -11.74
C LYS A 3 -18.85 -3.93 -11.86
N LEU A 4 -18.14 -3.76 -10.75
CA LEU A 4 -16.68 -3.86 -10.73
C LEU A 4 -16.21 -5.30 -10.93
N THR A 5 -15.09 -5.45 -11.63
CA THR A 5 -14.38 -6.72 -11.80
C THR A 5 -13.14 -6.78 -10.90
N SER A 6 -12.58 -7.97 -10.66
CA SER A 6 -11.29 -8.14 -9.98
C SER A 6 -10.18 -7.34 -10.68
N LYS A 7 -10.21 -7.30 -12.01
CA LYS A 7 -9.30 -6.50 -12.84
C LYS A 7 -9.42 -5.00 -12.58
N ASP A 8 -10.63 -4.49 -12.39
CA ASP A 8 -10.86 -3.06 -12.08
C ASP A 8 -10.26 -2.69 -10.71
N LYS A 9 -10.50 -3.53 -9.69
CA LYS A 9 -9.89 -3.35 -8.36
C LYS A 9 -8.37 -3.46 -8.42
N LEU A 10 -7.84 -4.47 -9.10
CA LEU A 10 -6.39 -4.67 -9.24
C LEU A 10 -5.73 -3.51 -10.00
N PHE A 11 -6.39 -2.98 -11.04
CA PHE A 11 -5.93 -1.80 -11.76
C PHE A 11 -5.74 -0.61 -10.84
N LEU A 12 -6.72 -0.33 -9.96
CA LEU A 12 -6.64 0.81 -9.05
C LEU A 12 -5.69 0.51 -7.89
N LEU A 13 -6.00 -0.50 -7.07
CA LEU A 13 -5.31 -0.78 -5.82
C LEU A 13 -3.85 -1.21 -6.04
N GLY A 14 -3.59 -2.07 -7.03
CA GLY A 14 -2.23 -2.53 -7.32
C GLY A 14 -1.30 -1.40 -7.77
N ARG A 15 -1.81 -0.45 -8.55
CA ARG A 15 -1.03 0.73 -8.98
C ARG A 15 -0.93 1.79 -7.89
N SER A 16 -1.98 1.93 -7.08
CA SER A 16 -2.01 2.92 -6.00
C SER A 16 -1.18 2.49 -4.80
N PHE A 17 -0.98 1.19 -4.54
CA PHE A 17 -0.25 0.69 -3.37
C PHE A 17 1.16 1.29 -3.23
N PHE A 18 2.02 1.11 -4.22
CA PHE A 18 3.37 1.70 -4.20
C PHE A 18 3.39 3.20 -4.44
N THR A 19 2.36 3.74 -5.12
CA THR A 19 2.24 5.20 -5.29
C THR A 19 1.97 5.87 -3.95
N LEU A 20 1.08 5.29 -3.14
CA LEU A 20 0.75 5.76 -1.80
C LEU A 20 1.97 5.73 -0.89
N ASP A 21 2.69 4.60 -0.87
CA ASP A 21 3.93 4.44 -0.10
C ASP A 21 4.98 5.51 -0.45
N GLY A 22 5.27 5.67 -1.75
CA GLY A 22 6.22 6.67 -2.22
C GLY A 22 5.77 8.11 -1.94
N LEU A 23 4.48 8.41 -2.00
CA LEU A 23 3.94 9.73 -1.66
C LEU A 23 4.10 10.03 -0.16
N TRP A 24 3.83 9.05 0.71
CA TRP A 24 4.09 9.19 2.14
C TRP A 24 5.56 9.52 2.40
N MET A 25 6.48 8.73 1.83
CA MET A 25 7.92 8.97 1.99
C MET A 25 8.34 10.37 1.51
N ILE A 26 7.92 10.78 0.31
CA ILE A 26 8.29 12.08 -0.26
C ILE A 26 7.71 13.24 0.55
N LYS A 27 6.42 13.18 0.92
CA LYS A 27 5.78 14.27 1.66
C LYS A 27 6.28 14.38 3.09
N LEU A 28 6.56 13.26 3.72
CA LEU A 28 7.17 13.22 5.04
C LEU A 28 8.57 13.83 5.03
N GLU A 29 9.40 13.46 4.06
CA GLU A 29 10.74 14.03 3.88
C GLU A 29 10.69 15.55 3.63
N GLU A 30 9.79 16.03 2.77
CA GLU A 30 9.59 17.46 2.50
C GLU A 30 9.20 18.26 3.76
N LEU A 31 8.41 17.67 4.66
CA LEU A 31 7.94 18.34 5.88
C LEU A 31 8.84 18.14 7.10
N SER A 32 9.73 17.17 7.07
CA SER A 32 10.65 16.84 8.16
C SER A 32 12.09 16.82 7.64
N ASN A 33 12.67 15.64 7.51
CA ASN A 33 13.94 15.39 6.84
C ASN A 33 14.05 13.90 6.46
N TRP A 34 15.11 13.56 5.74
CA TRP A 34 15.38 12.20 5.28
C TRP A 34 15.44 11.17 6.42
N ASP A 35 16.14 11.49 7.52
CA ASP A 35 16.39 10.54 8.60
C ASP A 35 15.10 10.18 9.34
N ILE A 36 14.26 11.18 9.61
CA ILE A 36 12.93 10.98 10.21
C ILE A 36 12.04 10.17 9.25
N ALA A 37 12.03 10.54 7.97
CA ALA A 37 11.22 9.84 6.98
C ALA A 37 11.62 8.37 6.84
N LEU A 38 12.92 8.07 6.75
CA LEU A 38 13.43 6.71 6.66
C LEU A 38 13.19 5.91 7.94
N LYS A 39 13.28 6.53 9.11
CA LYS A 39 12.98 5.90 10.39
C LYS A 39 11.51 5.45 10.44
N ILE A 40 10.58 6.34 10.10
CA ILE A 40 9.14 6.03 10.05
C ILE A 40 8.86 4.95 8.99
N ASP A 41 9.41 5.10 7.78
CA ASP A 41 9.27 4.12 6.70
C ASP A 41 9.73 2.71 7.12
N THR A 42 10.86 2.64 7.82
CA THR A 42 11.39 1.38 8.36
C THR A 42 10.40 0.73 9.33
N TYR A 43 9.84 1.48 10.28
CA TYR A 43 8.85 0.93 11.22
C TYR A 43 7.55 0.50 10.53
N VAL A 44 7.06 1.31 9.58
CA VAL A 44 5.87 0.99 8.79
C VAL A 44 6.07 -0.35 8.08
N TRP A 45 7.17 -0.51 7.37
CA TRP A 45 7.46 -1.74 6.62
C TRP A 45 7.72 -2.94 7.51
N GLU A 46 8.40 -2.78 8.65
CA GLU A 46 8.59 -3.84 9.65
C GLU A 46 7.26 -4.42 10.16
N ILE A 47 6.33 -3.54 10.55
CA ILE A 47 5.02 -3.95 11.04
C ILE A 47 4.18 -4.54 9.89
N LEU A 48 4.21 -3.88 8.73
CA LEU A 48 3.46 -4.31 7.56
C LEU A 48 3.91 -5.69 7.08
N LEU A 49 5.21 -5.99 7.03
CA LEU A 49 5.68 -7.30 6.58
C LEU A 49 5.31 -8.40 7.56
N LYS A 50 5.34 -8.16 8.89
CA LYS A 50 4.82 -9.11 9.88
C LYS A 50 3.33 -9.39 9.66
N ILE A 51 2.54 -8.38 9.29
CA ILE A 51 1.12 -8.55 8.94
C ILE A 51 0.95 -9.33 7.63
N ILE A 52 1.71 -8.99 6.59
CA ILE A 52 1.71 -9.66 5.29
C ILE A 52 2.05 -11.15 5.46
N ILE A 53 3.10 -11.47 6.22
CA ILE A 53 3.51 -12.86 6.49
C ILE A 53 2.38 -13.64 7.14
N ARG A 54 1.71 -13.09 8.17
CA ARG A 54 0.56 -13.75 8.82
C ARG A 54 -0.60 -13.96 7.86
N ARG A 55 -0.92 -12.96 7.03
CA ARG A 55 -2.00 -13.03 6.03
C ARG A 55 -1.71 -14.08 4.96
N LEU A 56 -0.50 -14.09 4.41
CA LEU A 56 -0.08 -15.04 3.39
C LEU A 56 0.03 -16.45 3.94
N LYS A 57 0.54 -16.63 5.16
CA LYS A 57 0.55 -17.91 5.85
C LYS A 57 -0.86 -18.52 5.93
N LYS A 58 -1.86 -17.71 6.34
CA LYS A 58 -3.27 -18.13 6.37
C LYS A 58 -3.83 -18.41 4.97
N TYR A 59 -3.58 -17.51 4.03
CA TYR A 59 -4.09 -17.61 2.66
C TYR A 59 -3.58 -18.85 1.91
N LEU A 60 -2.31 -19.19 2.12
CA LEU A 60 -1.64 -20.35 1.52
C LEU A 60 -1.84 -21.65 2.30
N GLY A 61 -2.59 -21.63 3.41
CA GLY A 61 -2.81 -22.82 4.25
C GLY A 61 -1.52 -23.38 4.88
N LEU A 62 -0.53 -22.54 5.17
CA LEU A 62 0.76 -22.99 5.68
C LEU A 62 0.71 -23.16 7.19
N HIS A 63 1.05 -24.37 7.65
CA HIS A 63 1.15 -24.72 9.06
C HIS A 63 2.62 -24.62 9.51
N ASN A 64 2.91 -24.30 10.77
CA ASN A 64 4.25 -24.09 11.35
C ASN A 64 5.06 -22.90 10.75
N ASN A 65 6.25 -22.64 11.30
CA ASN A 65 7.17 -21.56 10.87
C ASN A 65 8.49 -22.14 10.30
N SER A 66 8.42 -23.10 9.37
CA SER A 66 9.61 -23.65 8.71
C SER A 66 10.23 -22.70 7.69
N LEU A 67 11.49 -22.96 7.31
CA LEU A 67 12.19 -22.22 6.25
C LEU A 67 11.45 -22.28 4.92
N GLU A 68 10.94 -23.45 4.53
CA GLU A 68 10.21 -23.64 3.28
C GLU A 68 8.94 -22.79 3.24
N ASN A 69 8.22 -22.70 4.37
CA ASN A 69 7.04 -21.87 4.48
C ASN A 69 7.38 -20.37 4.47
N LEU A 70 8.49 -19.96 5.09
CA LEU A 70 8.98 -18.60 4.96
C LEU A 70 9.30 -18.27 3.50
N LEU A 71 10.02 -19.15 2.80
CA LEU A 71 10.39 -18.94 1.41
C LEU A 71 9.16 -18.88 0.51
N LYS A 72 8.18 -19.77 0.67
CA LYS A 72 6.89 -19.71 -0.04
C LYS A 72 6.19 -18.35 0.14
N ILE A 73 6.21 -17.80 1.36
CA ILE A 73 5.61 -16.51 1.66
C ILE A 73 6.39 -15.36 1.01
N LEU A 74 7.71 -15.36 1.12
CA LEU A 74 8.56 -14.31 0.56
C LEU A 74 8.54 -14.31 -0.96
N THR A 75 8.65 -15.48 -1.61
CA THR A 75 8.58 -15.60 -3.07
C THR A 75 7.18 -15.26 -3.59
N PHE A 76 6.10 -15.62 -2.88
CA PHE A 76 4.75 -15.15 -3.21
C PHE A 76 4.70 -13.63 -3.26
N ARG A 77 5.15 -12.97 -2.18
CA ARG A 77 5.18 -11.51 -2.08
C ARG A 77 6.00 -10.91 -3.23
N TRP A 78 7.24 -11.37 -3.38
CA TRP A 78 8.16 -10.87 -4.40
C TRP A 78 7.58 -11.00 -5.81
N SER A 79 6.96 -12.13 -6.14
CA SER A 79 6.28 -12.33 -7.42
C SER A 79 5.09 -11.36 -7.61
N VAL A 80 4.30 -11.10 -6.57
CA VAL A 80 3.18 -10.13 -6.64
C VAL A 80 3.69 -8.70 -6.83
N GLU A 81 4.74 -8.33 -6.11
CA GLU A 81 5.36 -7.01 -6.17
C GLU A 81 6.19 -6.79 -7.45
N GLY A 82 6.41 -7.83 -8.27
CA GLY A 82 7.12 -7.74 -9.54
C GLY A 82 8.64 -7.84 -9.42
N TRP A 83 9.15 -8.48 -8.36
CA TRP A 83 10.56 -8.80 -8.25
C TRP A 83 10.93 -9.93 -9.21
N GLU A 84 12.12 -9.85 -9.80
CA GLU A 84 12.69 -10.93 -10.59
C GLU A 84 13.78 -11.61 -9.80
N PHE A 85 13.67 -12.93 -9.61
CA PHE A 85 14.60 -13.67 -8.79
C PHE A 85 14.82 -15.10 -9.28
N LYS A 86 15.92 -15.70 -8.84
CA LYS A 86 16.25 -17.10 -9.03
C LYS A 86 16.48 -17.74 -7.66
N ALA A 87 15.87 -18.89 -7.41
CA ALA A 87 16.14 -19.70 -6.23
C ALA A 87 17.04 -20.89 -6.58
N LEU A 88 17.94 -21.24 -5.66
CA LEU A 88 18.93 -22.32 -5.78
C LEU A 88 18.98 -23.07 -4.43
N ALA A 89 18.79 -24.38 -4.45
CA ALA A 89 18.95 -25.22 -3.26
C ALA A 89 20.42 -25.58 -3.04
N HIS A 90 20.84 -25.71 -1.79
CA HIS A 90 22.17 -26.18 -1.41
C HIS A 90 22.12 -27.09 -0.17
N LYS A 91 23.29 -27.59 0.28
CA LYS A 91 23.40 -28.66 1.29
C LYS A 91 22.72 -28.32 2.64
N GLY A 92 22.46 -27.05 2.95
CA GLY A 92 21.87 -26.61 4.22
C GLY A 92 20.73 -25.60 4.10
N GLY A 93 20.21 -25.35 2.90
CA GLY A 93 19.18 -24.34 2.70
C GLY A 93 19.06 -23.85 1.26
N TYR A 94 18.83 -22.55 1.11
CA TYR A 94 18.47 -21.96 -0.18
C TYR A 94 19.13 -20.61 -0.38
N LYS A 95 19.66 -20.39 -1.57
CA LYS A 95 20.12 -19.09 -2.05
C LYS A 95 19.09 -18.51 -3.02
N ILE A 96 18.66 -17.28 -2.77
CA ILE A 96 17.81 -16.51 -3.67
C ILE A 96 18.60 -15.31 -4.17
N GLU A 97 18.67 -15.18 -5.49
CA GLU A 97 19.33 -14.08 -6.18
C GLU A 97 18.27 -13.21 -6.83
N ILE A 98 18.12 -11.98 -6.34
CA ILE A 98 17.24 -10.98 -6.94
C ILE A 98 18.00 -10.29 -8.07
N LYS A 99 17.45 -10.37 -9.29
CA LYS A 99 17.96 -9.70 -10.49
C LYS A 99 17.32 -8.33 -10.71
N ASN A 100 16.08 -8.16 -10.25
CA ASN A 100 15.36 -6.90 -10.33
C ASN A 100 14.61 -6.64 -9.02
N CYS A 101 15.01 -5.58 -8.32
CA CYS A 101 14.35 -5.07 -7.13
C CYS A 101 13.45 -3.90 -7.52
N PRO A 102 12.10 -4.01 -7.40
CA PRO A 102 11.19 -2.94 -7.80
C PRO A 102 11.45 -1.61 -7.11
N TYR A 103 11.92 -1.62 -5.86
CA TYR A 103 12.26 -0.42 -5.10
C TYR A 103 13.50 0.27 -5.66
N ASN A 104 14.56 -0.50 -5.97
CA ASN A 104 15.75 0.04 -6.63
C ASN A 104 15.38 0.63 -8.00
N SER A 105 14.63 -0.12 -8.80
CA SER A 105 14.17 0.28 -10.13
C SER A 105 13.22 1.49 -10.11
N ALA A 106 12.45 1.69 -9.04
CA ALA A 106 11.63 2.88 -8.86
C ALA A 106 12.46 4.11 -8.53
N MET A 107 13.43 3.97 -7.62
CA MET A 107 14.35 5.05 -7.22
C MET A 107 15.29 5.45 -8.35
N ASP A 108 15.78 4.48 -9.13
CA ASP A 108 16.71 4.71 -10.24
C ASP A 108 16.09 5.54 -11.38
N ARG A 109 14.76 5.51 -11.53
CA ARG A 109 14.04 6.36 -12.50
C ARG A 109 14.05 7.85 -12.15
N ASN A 110 14.44 8.20 -10.92
CA ASN A 110 14.53 9.57 -10.47
C ASN A 110 15.98 9.91 -10.09
N PRO A 111 16.75 10.55 -11.00
CA PRO A 111 18.15 10.88 -10.76
C PRO A 111 18.41 11.66 -9.47
N THR A 112 17.45 12.48 -9.02
CA THR A 112 17.58 13.28 -7.79
C THR A 112 17.50 12.44 -6.51
N ARG A 113 17.23 11.14 -6.63
CA ARG A 113 17.06 10.20 -5.51
C ARG A 113 18.13 9.12 -5.47
N HIS A 114 19.07 9.13 -6.42
CA HIS A 114 20.11 8.12 -6.53
C HIS A 114 21.00 8.06 -5.28
N ASP A 115 21.27 9.20 -4.64
CA ASP A 115 22.03 9.29 -3.38
C ASP A 115 21.36 8.55 -2.21
N LYS A 116 20.03 8.35 -2.30
CA LYS A 116 19.25 7.64 -1.27
C LYS A 116 19.26 6.12 -1.42
N ILE A 117 19.60 5.60 -2.60
CA ILE A 117 19.58 4.16 -2.88
C ILE A 117 20.48 3.36 -1.90
N PRO A 118 21.75 3.76 -1.66
CA PRO A 118 22.60 3.08 -0.70
C PRO A 118 22.06 3.14 0.74
N LEU A 119 21.42 4.26 1.11
CA LEU A 119 20.86 4.48 2.45
C LEU A 119 19.69 3.52 2.69
N ILE A 120 18.74 3.44 1.77
CA ILE A 120 17.62 2.48 1.86
C ILE A 120 18.15 1.05 1.92
N CYS A 121 19.16 0.72 1.11
CA CYS A 121 19.70 -0.63 1.10
C CYS A 121 20.34 -1.00 2.45
N ARG A 122 21.23 -0.14 2.95
CA ARG A 122 22.02 -0.38 4.16
C ARG A 122 21.20 -0.25 5.44
N ASP A 123 20.43 0.84 5.55
CA ASP A 123 19.86 1.30 6.81
C ASP A 123 18.42 0.79 7.01
N MET A 124 17.74 0.36 5.94
CA MET A 124 16.40 -0.22 6.00
C MET A 124 16.39 -1.68 5.55
N CYS A 125 16.68 -1.97 4.27
CA CYS A 125 16.47 -3.30 3.69
C CYS A 125 17.27 -4.41 4.39
N ILE A 126 18.54 -4.18 4.73
CA ILE A 126 19.38 -5.15 5.44
C ILE A 126 18.85 -5.48 6.85
N PRO A 127 18.70 -4.50 7.77
CA PRO A 127 18.21 -4.78 9.12
C PRO A 127 16.78 -5.33 9.10
N PHE A 128 15.91 -4.77 8.25
CA PHE A 128 14.54 -5.21 8.07
C PHE A 128 14.40 -6.72 7.82
N TYR A 129 15.08 -7.25 6.81
CA TYR A 129 14.97 -8.69 6.51
C TYR A 129 15.60 -9.55 7.61
N ARG A 130 16.65 -9.08 8.29
CA ARG A 130 17.26 -9.80 9.41
C ARG A 130 16.25 -9.99 10.55
N GLU A 131 15.61 -8.90 10.97
CA GLU A 131 14.62 -8.91 12.05
C GLU A 131 13.39 -9.74 11.68
N ILE A 132 12.91 -9.62 10.45
CA ILE A 132 11.74 -10.37 9.99
C ILE A 132 11.99 -11.87 10.00
N VAL A 133 13.13 -12.33 9.47
CA VAL A 133 13.50 -13.76 9.48
C VAL A 133 13.63 -14.27 10.90
N HIS A 134 14.34 -13.53 11.77
CA HIS A 134 14.53 -13.92 13.17
C HIS A 134 13.19 -14.02 13.91
N SER A 135 12.30 -13.03 13.74
CA SER A 135 10.97 -13.02 14.38
C SER A 135 10.05 -14.14 13.87
N PHE A 136 10.22 -14.56 12.61
CA PHE A 136 9.44 -15.66 12.04
C PHE A 136 9.88 -17.00 12.64
N ASN A 137 11.19 -17.26 12.67
CA ASN A 137 11.76 -18.42 13.34
C ASN A 137 13.24 -18.15 13.67
N PRO A 138 13.62 -18.10 14.96
CA PRO A 138 15.00 -17.80 15.37
C PRO A 138 16.00 -18.89 14.92
N LEU A 139 15.52 -20.09 14.56
CA LEU A 139 16.34 -21.17 14.03
C LEU A 139 16.70 -21.02 12.54
N ILE A 140 16.17 -20.00 11.85
CA ILE A 140 16.55 -19.67 10.48
C ILE A 140 17.68 -18.62 10.52
N LYS A 141 18.78 -18.89 9.81
CA LYS A 141 19.84 -17.93 9.53
C LYS A 141 19.57 -17.29 8.16
N LEU A 142 19.72 -15.97 8.09
CA LEU A 142 19.80 -15.23 6.84
C LEU A 142 21.20 -14.61 6.74
N LYS A 143 21.91 -14.93 5.67
CA LYS A 143 23.15 -14.27 5.26
C LYS A 143 22.90 -13.53 3.94
N ARG A 144 23.43 -12.32 3.83
CA ARG A 144 23.38 -11.51 2.60
C ARG A 144 24.78 -10.97 2.33
N GLU A 145 25.27 -11.15 1.11
CA GLU A 145 26.63 -10.74 0.71
C GLU A 145 26.61 -9.70 -0.42
N LYS A 146 25.61 -9.77 -1.31
CA LYS A 146 25.46 -8.88 -2.46
C LYS A 146 24.24 -7.98 -2.33
N PHE A 147 24.39 -6.72 -2.73
CA PHE A 147 23.40 -5.67 -2.57
C PHE A 147 23.41 -4.71 -3.77
N MET A 148 22.35 -4.72 -4.57
CA MET A 148 22.25 -3.81 -5.73
C MET A 148 22.41 -2.34 -5.36
N GLY A 149 21.77 -1.93 -4.26
CA GLY A 149 21.85 -0.54 -3.80
C GLY A 149 23.24 -0.13 -3.29
N LEU A 150 24.17 -1.08 -3.14
CA LEU A 150 25.55 -0.83 -2.72
C LEU A 150 26.57 -1.14 -3.84
N GLY A 151 26.11 -1.35 -5.07
CA GLY A 151 26.97 -1.47 -6.26
C GLY A 151 27.11 -2.87 -6.86
N ASP A 152 26.46 -3.90 -6.30
CA ASP A 152 26.40 -5.22 -6.94
C ASP A 152 25.37 -5.29 -8.08
N ASP A 153 25.50 -6.26 -8.98
CA ASP A 153 24.49 -6.49 -10.01
C ASP A 153 23.21 -7.19 -9.49
N ILE A 154 23.28 -7.80 -8.31
CA ILE A 154 22.18 -8.59 -7.72
C ILE A 154 22.08 -8.38 -6.21
N CYS A 155 20.90 -8.61 -5.63
CA CYS A 155 20.77 -8.81 -4.19
C CYS A 155 20.76 -10.31 -3.85
N SER A 156 21.61 -10.75 -2.92
CA SER A 156 21.61 -12.16 -2.47
C SER A 156 20.90 -12.34 -1.13
N PHE A 157 20.14 -13.43 -1.00
CA PHE A 157 19.59 -13.93 0.25
C PHE A 157 19.95 -15.40 0.40
N ASP A 158 20.81 -15.74 1.35
CA ASP A 158 21.18 -17.12 1.65
C ASP A 158 20.55 -17.53 2.99
N PHE A 159 19.61 -18.46 2.92
CA PHE A 159 18.88 -18.96 4.07
C PHE A 159 19.35 -20.36 4.44
N SER A 160 19.54 -20.60 5.72
CA SER A 160 19.86 -21.93 6.25
C SER A 160 19.21 -22.15 7.62
N TYR A 161 19.17 -23.40 8.10
CA TYR A 161 18.89 -23.66 9.51
C TYR A 161 20.14 -23.43 10.37
N GLN A 162 19.97 -23.09 11.65
CA GLN A 162 21.10 -22.97 12.60
C GLN A 162 21.73 -24.34 12.91
N GLU A 163 20.92 -25.40 12.89
CA GLU A 163 21.26 -26.80 13.16
C GLU A 163 20.93 -27.69 11.96
N GLN A 164 21.15 -29.01 12.07
CA GLN A 164 20.77 -29.99 11.05
C GLN A 164 19.29 -29.78 10.62
N PRO A 165 19.01 -29.76 9.31
CA PRO A 165 17.66 -29.49 8.82
C PRO A 165 16.67 -30.51 9.41
N PRO A 166 15.46 -30.07 9.81
CA PRO A 166 14.46 -30.97 10.37
C PRO A 166 14.08 -32.07 9.36
N LYS A 167 13.65 -33.23 9.88
CA LYS A 167 13.11 -34.31 9.03
C LYS A 167 11.96 -33.78 8.17
N GLY A 168 12.01 -34.02 6.85
CA GLY A 168 11.03 -33.53 5.88
C GLY A 168 11.46 -32.30 5.06
N TYR A 169 12.72 -31.88 5.15
CA TYR A 169 13.32 -30.89 4.27
C TYR A 169 13.22 -31.31 2.79
N SER A 170 12.42 -30.58 2.00
CA SER A 170 12.42 -30.70 0.54
C SER A 170 13.65 -30.00 -0.03
N ARG A 171 14.18 -30.48 -1.16
CA ARG A 171 15.17 -29.78 -1.99
C ARG A 171 14.58 -29.28 -3.29
N ASP A 172 13.29 -29.55 -3.53
CA ASP A 172 12.63 -29.13 -4.74
C ASP A 172 12.29 -27.64 -4.66
N ILE A 173 12.95 -26.85 -5.48
CA ILE A 173 12.76 -25.40 -5.56
C ILE A 173 11.38 -25.08 -6.14
N ASN A 174 10.82 -25.97 -6.96
CA ASN A 174 9.50 -25.78 -7.54
C ASN A 174 8.41 -25.76 -6.46
N ASP A 175 8.67 -26.37 -5.29
CA ASP A 175 7.77 -26.29 -4.14
C ASP A 175 7.77 -24.90 -3.50
N LEU A 176 8.81 -24.08 -3.71
CA LEU A 176 8.98 -22.79 -3.03
C LEU A 176 8.36 -21.62 -3.77
N THR A 177 8.11 -21.75 -5.07
CA THR A 177 7.55 -20.70 -5.90
C THR A 177 6.14 -21.06 -6.32
N LEU A 178 5.23 -20.08 -6.33
CA LEU A 178 3.96 -20.28 -7.01
C LEU A 178 4.21 -20.66 -8.47
N THR A 179 3.67 -21.80 -8.89
CA THR A 179 3.75 -22.27 -10.29
C THR A 179 3.04 -21.32 -11.24
N SER A 180 2.01 -20.61 -10.77
CA SER A 180 1.38 -19.50 -11.49
C SER A 180 0.81 -18.48 -10.51
N LEU A 181 0.95 -17.19 -10.85
CA LEU A 181 0.41 -16.08 -10.08
C LEU A 181 -0.89 -15.60 -10.71
N THR A 182 -2.02 -15.80 -10.03
CA THR A 182 -3.35 -15.44 -10.55
C THR A 182 -3.73 -13.99 -10.23
N GLU A 183 -4.75 -13.46 -10.91
CA GLU A 183 -5.32 -12.14 -10.57
C GLU A 183 -5.85 -12.11 -9.12
N ASP A 184 -6.44 -13.20 -8.65
CA ASP A 184 -6.96 -13.31 -7.27
C ASP A 184 -5.84 -13.28 -6.24
N ASN A 185 -4.67 -13.88 -6.53
CA ASN A 185 -3.50 -13.78 -5.65
C ASN A 185 -3.04 -12.32 -5.51
N LYS A 186 -2.95 -11.60 -6.63
CA LYS A 186 -2.56 -10.18 -6.63
C LYS A 186 -3.60 -9.33 -5.93
N LEU A 187 -4.88 -9.54 -6.22
CA LEU A 187 -5.96 -8.80 -5.61
C LEU A 187 -6.01 -9.03 -4.10
N PHE A 188 -5.88 -10.28 -3.63
CA PHE A 188 -5.77 -10.59 -2.21
C PHE A 188 -4.65 -9.78 -1.55
N TYR A 189 -3.46 -9.77 -2.16
CA TYR A 189 -2.32 -9.05 -1.63
C TYR A 189 -2.58 -7.54 -1.55
N PHE A 190 -2.92 -6.90 -2.67
CA PHE A 190 -3.06 -5.45 -2.70
C PHE A 190 -4.27 -4.97 -1.90
N GLU A 191 -5.43 -5.62 -2.02
CA GLU A 191 -6.66 -5.19 -1.33
C GLU A 191 -6.53 -5.33 0.19
N LYS A 192 -5.94 -6.43 0.68
CA LYS A 192 -5.80 -6.63 2.13
C LYS A 192 -4.75 -5.72 2.76
N ASN A 193 -3.73 -5.31 2.00
CA ASN A 193 -2.62 -4.53 2.54
C ASN A 193 -2.77 -3.02 2.32
N PHE A 194 -3.55 -2.55 1.34
CA PHE A 194 -3.65 -1.13 0.99
C PHE A 194 -4.02 -0.21 2.17
N ARG A 195 -5.16 -0.47 2.84
CA ARG A 195 -5.57 0.32 4.02
C ARG A 195 -4.69 0.10 5.24
N THR A 196 -4.03 -1.06 5.33
CA THR A 196 -3.11 -1.35 6.43
C THR A 196 -1.84 -0.52 6.30
N LEU A 197 -1.28 -0.44 5.09
CA LEU A 197 -0.14 0.41 4.78
C LEU A 197 -0.43 1.87 5.15
N ASP A 198 -1.54 2.42 4.64
CA ASP A 198 -1.97 3.78 4.96
C ASP A 198 -2.13 4.03 6.47
N GLY A 199 -2.84 3.14 7.15
CA GLY A 199 -3.05 3.26 8.59
C GLY A 199 -1.77 3.17 9.41
N LEU A 200 -0.78 2.39 8.97
CA LEU A 200 0.52 2.31 9.63
C LEU A 200 1.32 3.59 9.43
N TRP A 201 1.31 4.17 8.23
CA TRP A 201 1.93 5.47 7.98
C TRP A 201 1.38 6.56 8.91
N VAL A 202 0.05 6.64 9.05
CA VAL A 202 -0.60 7.58 9.99
C VAL A 202 -0.14 7.34 11.43
N VAL A 203 -0.16 6.08 11.90
CA VAL A 203 0.19 5.73 13.28
C VAL A 203 1.64 6.05 13.60
N GLU A 204 2.59 5.59 12.77
CA GLU A 204 4.02 5.78 13.04
C GLU A 204 4.44 7.24 12.87
N THR A 205 3.81 7.98 11.94
CA THR A 205 4.02 9.42 11.81
C THR A 205 3.49 10.18 13.03
N GLU A 206 2.32 9.81 13.57
CA GLU A 206 1.78 10.45 14.79
C GLU A 206 2.70 10.25 15.99
N LYS A 207 3.27 9.05 16.16
CA LYS A 207 4.21 8.76 17.26
C LYS A 207 5.45 9.65 17.23
N GLU A 208 5.95 9.96 16.03
CA GLU A 208 7.19 10.72 15.86
C GLU A 208 6.96 12.24 15.75
N LEU A 209 5.88 12.69 15.08
CA LEU A 209 5.67 14.10 14.72
C LEU A 209 4.38 14.72 15.30
N GLY A 210 3.56 13.93 15.99
CA GLY A 210 2.30 14.36 16.56
C GLY A 210 1.15 14.49 15.56
N TRP A 211 -0.07 14.49 16.10
CA TRP A 211 -1.30 14.36 15.32
C TRP A 211 -1.51 15.46 14.26
N GLU A 212 -1.27 16.72 14.59
CA GLU A 212 -1.52 17.83 13.67
C GLU A 212 -0.63 17.77 12.43
N THR A 213 0.64 17.39 12.61
CA THR A 213 1.58 17.17 11.51
C THR A 213 1.15 15.97 10.66
N THR A 214 0.78 14.86 11.30
CA THR A 214 0.29 13.65 10.63
C THR A 214 -0.95 13.92 9.80
N LEU A 215 -1.95 14.60 10.35
CA LEU A 215 -3.18 14.91 9.64
C LEU A 215 -2.93 15.81 8.42
N ARG A 216 -2.01 16.79 8.55
CA ARG A 216 -1.58 17.62 7.41
C ARG A 216 -0.91 16.78 6.32
N LEU A 217 -0.02 15.86 6.71
CA LEU A 217 0.63 14.93 5.77
C LEU A 217 -0.40 14.04 5.07
N ASP A 218 -1.34 13.46 5.82
CA ASP A 218 -2.38 12.58 5.32
C ASP A 218 -3.23 13.30 4.25
N ILE A 219 -3.64 14.55 4.51
CA ILE A 219 -4.35 15.38 3.53
C ILE A 219 -3.53 15.57 2.24
N LEU A 220 -2.24 15.90 2.36
CA LEU A 220 -1.37 16.13 1.20
C LEU A 220 -1.13 14.86 0.39
N VAL A 221 -0.92 13.74 1.06
CA VAL A 221 -0.70 12.43 0.42
C VAL A 221 -1.95 11.99 -0.33
N TRP A 222 -3.12 12.03 0.31
CA TRP A 222 -4.37 11.64 -0.33
C TRP A 222 -4.77 12.58 -1.47
N GLN A 223 -4.49 13.88 -1.35
CA GLN A 223 -4.69 14.83 -2.44
C GLN A 223 -3.87 14.43 -3.68
N GLU A 224 -2.56 14.22 -3.53
CA GLU A 224 -1.70 13.86 -4.66
C GLU A 224 -2.03 12.46 -5.21
N LEU A 225 -2.38 11.51 -4.34
CA LEU A 225 -2.84 10.20 -4.75
C LEU A 225 -4.12 10.31 -5.60
N TYR A 226 -5.11 11.09 -5.16
CA TYR A 226 -6.35 11.27 -5.91
C TYR A 226 -6.13 11.97 -7.25
N LYS A 227 -5.23 12.96 -7.35
CA LYS A 227 -4.82 13.54 -8.65
C LYS A 227 -4.24 12.48 -9.59
N ILE A 228 -3.43 11.57 -9.08
CA ILE A 228 -2.87 10.46 -9.87
C ILE A 228 -3.97 9.45 -10.25
N MET A 229 -4.85 9.09 -9.31
CA MET A 229 -5.95 8.16 -9.55
C MET A 229 -6.93 8.70 -10.59
N PHE A 230 -7.32 9.97 -10.51
CA PHE A 230 -8.19 10.63 -11.49
C PHE A 230 -7.60 10.51 -12.90
N ARG A 231 -6.33 10.90 -13.10
CA ARG A 231 -5.66 10.78 -14.41
C ARG A 231 -5.66 9.34 -14.94
N ARG A 232 -5.39 8.36 -14.07
CA ARG A 232 -5.40 6.93 -14.43
C ARG A 232 -6.80 6.45 -14.79
N VAL A 233 -7.81 6.81 -14.00
CA VAL A 233 -9.21 6.39 -14.16
C VAL A 233 -9.86 7.04 -15.38
N ILE A 234 -9.60 8.32 -15.64
CA ILE A 234 -10.04 9.03 -16.85
C ILE A 234 -9.60 8.26 -18.10
N LYS A 235 -8.32 7.89 -18.17
CA LYS A 235 -7.76 7.11 -19.29
C LYS A 235 -8.35 5.70 -19.35
N TYR A 236 -8.48 5.03 -18.21
CA TYR A 236 -8.97 3.64 -18.14
C TYR A 236 -10.43 3.50 -18.52
N LEU A 237 -11.28 4.42 -18.07
CA LEU A 237 -12.72 4.44 -18.35
C LEU A 237 -13.08 5.19 -19.64
N LYS A 238 -12.10 5.82 -20.30
CA LYS A 238 -12.27 6.66 -21.48
C LYS A 238 -13.32 7.75 -21.23
N ILE A 239 -13.12 8.52 -20.16
CA ILE A 239 -14.02 9.61 -19.78
C ILE A 239 -13.93 10.73 -20.84
N PRO A 240 -15.06 11.15 -21.45
CA PRO A 240 -15.05 11.98 -22.66
C PRO A 240 -14.97 13.49 -22.39
N ASP A 241 -15.38 13.94 -21.20
CA ASP A 241 -15.52 15.35 -20.84
C ASP A 241 -15.21 15.57 -19.35
N ASN A 242 -15.29 16.83 -18.91
CA ASN A 242 -15.09 17.23 -17.53
C ASN A 242 -16.38 17.69 -16.83
N SER A 243 -17.53 17.15 -17.24
CA SER A 243 -18.83 17.44 -16.63
C SER A 243 -18.97 16.87 -15.22
N ILE A 244 -19.96 17.37 -14.47
CA ILE A 244 -20.35 16.79 -13.17
C ILE A 244 -20.74 15.31 -13.28
N THR A 245 -21.37 14.88 -14.38
CA THR A 245 -21.69 13.48 -14.64
C THR A 245 -20.42 12.62 -14.79
N SER A 246 -19.42 13.13 -15.51
CA SER A 246 -18.11 12.48 -15.64
C SER A 246 -17.37 12.42 -14.30
N LEU A 247 -17.43 13.46 -13.48
CA LEU A 247 -16.87 13.48 -12.13
C LEU A 247 -17.50 12.41 -11.23
N VAL A 248 -18.84 12.33 -11.20
CA VAL A 248 -19.59 11.32 -10.43
C VAL A 248 -19.19 9.91 -10.85
N LYS A 249 -18.98 9.67 -12.14
CA LYS A 249 -18.52 8.37 -12.67
C LYS A 249 -17.09 8.02 -12.21
N ILE A 250 -16.18 8.99 -12.18
CA ILE A 250 -14.80 8.81 -11.71
C ILE A 250 -14.80 8.50 -10.20
N LEU A 251 -15.44 9.35 -9.39
CA LEU A 251 -15.52 9.17 -7.94
C LEU A 251 -16.18 7.84 -7.58
N SER A 252 -17.30 7.51 -8.23
CA SER A 252 -17.97 6.23 -8.02
C SER A 252 -17.06 5.04 -8.32
N PHE A 253 -16.27 5.10 -9.39
CA PHE A 253 -15.33 4.02 -9.72
C PHE A 253 -14.26 3.87 -8.63
N ILE A 254 -13.64 4.97 -8.22
CA ILE A 254 -12.59 4.97 -7.18
C ILE A 254 -13.16 4.44 -5.85
N TRP A 255 -14.26 5.02 -5.37
CA TRP A 255 -14.86 4.68 -4.09
C TRP A 255 -15.34 3.23 -4.02
N ASN A 256 -15.93 2.70 -5.09
CA ASN A 256 -16.30 1.29 -5.17
C ASN A 256 -15.06 0.36 -5.11
N CYS A 257 -13.96 0.75 -5.75
CA CYS A 257 -12.71 -0.03 -5.70
C CYS A 257 -12.08 0.00 -4.31
N GLU A 258 -12.18 1.12 -3.59
CA GLU A 258 -11.75 1.25 -2.19
C GLU A 258 -12.66 0.48 -1.21
N GLY A 259 -13.87 0.11 -1.65
CA GLY A 259 -14.85 -0.66 -0.89
C GLY A 259 -15.89 0.18 -0.16
N ASN A 260 -16.07 1.45 -0.54
CA ASN A 260 -17.20 2.25 -0.05
C ASN A 260 -18.50 1.75 -0.70
N THR A 261 -19.58 1.84 0.06
CA THR A 261 -20.95 1.73 -0.47
C THR A 261 -21.54 3.13 -0.52
N HIS A 262 -22.07 3.54 -1.67
CA HIS A 262 -22.61 4.89 -1.85
C HIS A 262 -23.86 4.94 -2.74
N GLU A 263 -24.66 5.97 -2.50
CA GLU A 263 -25.84 6.34 -3.28
C GLU A 263 -25.59 7.65 -4.03
N ILE A 264 -26.29 7.84 -5.14
CA ILE A 264 -26.20 9.05 -5.97
C ILE A 264 -27.60 9.63 -6.09
N GLN A 265 -27.78 10.88 -5.69
CA GLN A 265 -29.02 11.63 -5.81
C GLN A 265 -28.81 12.81 -6.74
N HIS A 266 -29.45 12.77 -7.91
CA HIS A 266 -29.49 13.89 -8.85
C HIS A 266 -30.56 14.88 -8.39
N ILE A 267 -30.16 16.10 -8.04
CA ILE A 267 -31.11 17.14 -7.62
C ILE A 267 -31.62 17.89 -8.84
N ASN A 268 -30.69 18.32 -9.70
CA ASN A 268 -30.95 18.95 -11.00
C ASN A 268 -29.72 18.76 -11.91
N GLU A 269 -29.67 19.46 -13.05
CA GLU A 269 -28.56 19.36 -14.01
C GLU A 269 -27.22 19.87 -13.46
N ASP A 270 -27.27 20.79 -12.49
CA ASP A 270 -26.10 21.48 -11.95
C ASP A 270 -25.66 20.94 -10.58
N GLN A 271 -26.45 20.07 -9.94
CA GLN A 271 -26.21 19.62 -8.57
C GLN A 271 -26.48 18.11 -8.38
N VAL A 272 -25.49 17.43 -7.80
CA VAL A 272 -25.55 16.00 -7.44
C VAL A 272 -25.07 15.80 -6.01
N ILE A 273 -25.78 14.99 -5.24
CA ILE A 273 -25.35 14.54 -3.90
C ILE A 273 -24.89 13.09 -3.98
N MET A 274 -23.63 12.84 -3.62
CA MET A 274 -23.09 11.50 -3.44
C MET A 274 -23.02 11.16 -1.94
N LYS A 275 -23.73 10.11 -1.52
CA LYS A 275 -23.85 9.71 -0.11
C LYS A 275 -23.08 8.43 0.13
N ILE A 276 -21.98 8.49 0.87
CA ILE A 276 -21.32 7.28 1.36
C ILE A 276 -22.11 6.78 2.56
N ILE A 277 -22.68 5.58 2.46
CA ILE A 277 -23.47 4.93 3.52
C ILE A 277 -22.63 3.91 4.31
N GLU A 278 -21.57 3.37 3.71
CA GLU A 278 -20.59 2.51 4.38
C GLU A 278 -19.18 2.92 3.99
N CYS A 279 -18.33 3.17 4.98
CA CYS A 279 -16.95 3.59 4.77
C CYS A 279 -15.96 2.58 5.36
N PRO A 280 -15.18 1.86 4.54
CA PRO A 280 -14.25 0.83 5.01
C PRO A 280 -13.06 1.41 5.80
N TYR A 281 -12.81 2.71 5.70
CA TYR A 281 -11.80 3.40 6.51
C TYR A 281 -12.26 3.55 7.96
N ILE A 282 -13.54 3.88 8.20
CA ILE A 282 -14.10 3.94 9.56
C ILE A 282 -14.04 2.55 10.20
N GLU A 283 -14.53 1.51 9.51
CA GLU A 283 -14.45 0.12 9.99
C GLU A 283 -13.00 -0.29 10.34
N SER A 284 -12.02 0.15 9.52
CA SER A 284 -10.62 -0.12 9.78
C SER A 284 -10.08 0.65 11.00
N MET A 285 -10.53 1.88 11.22
CA MET A 285 -10.11 2.70 12.36
C MET A 285 -10.76 2.25 13.66
N GLU A 286 -12.01 1.78 13.63
CA GLU A 286 -12.69 1.22 14.81
C GLU A 286 -11.98 -0.01 15.37
N ARG A 287 -11.34 -0.80 14.50
CA ARG A 287 -10.54 -1.97 14.90
C ARG A 287 -9.15 -1.62 15.44
N ASN A 288 -8.72 -0.37 15.32
CA ASN A 288 -7.41 0.09 15.79
C ASN A 288 -7.59 1.19 16.86
N PRO A 289 -7.37 0.89 18.15
CA PRO A 289 -7.54 1.85 19.24
C PRO A 289 -6.75 3.15 19.04
N GLU A 290 -5.54 3.09 18.46
CA GLU A 290 -4.70 4.28 18.22
C GLU A 290 -5.33 5.21 17.19
N ARG A 291 -6.10 4.68 16.24
CA ARG A 291 -6.79 5.46 15.20
C ARG A 291 -8.24 5.79 15.54
N HIS A 292 -8.90 5.00 16.38
CA HIS A 292 -10.32 5.19 16.73
C HIS A 292 -10.60 6.60 17.26
N LYS A 293 -9.72 7.11 18.13
CA LYS A 293 -9.81 8.47 18.69
C LYS A 293 -9.83 9.59 17.64
N HIS A 294 -9.37 9.31 16.43
CA HIS A 294 -9.22 10.31 15.35
C HIS A 294 -10.32 10.25 14.29
N ILE A 295 -11.28 9.32 14.40
CA ILE A 295 -12.35 9.14 13.40
C ILE A 295 -13.07 10.46 13.13
N SER A 296 -13.49 11.16 14.17
CA SER A 296 -14.22 12.43 14.05
C SER A 296 -13.36 13.51 13.39
N ALA A 297 -12.10 13.66 13.81
CA ALA A 297 -11.18 14.65 13.25
C ALA A 297 -10.87 14.39 11.77
N ILE A 298 -10.62 13.15 11.37
CA ILE A 298 -10.38 12.76 9.97
C ILE A 298 -11.62 13.06 9.13
N CYS A 299 -12.79 12.60 9.62
CA CYS A 299 -14.05 12.85 8.96
C CYS A 299 -14.23 14.36 8.72
N GLU A 300 -14.17 15.16 9.77
CA GLU A 300 -14.41 16.60 9.71
C GLU A 300 -13.36 17.36 8.87
N ARG A 301 -12.07 17.08 9.09
CA ARG A 301 -10.98 17.95 8.65
C ARG A 301 -10.28 17.47 7.38
N MET A 302 -10.44 16.23 6.95
CA MET A 302 -9.68 15.65 5.83
C MET A 302 -10.55 15.27 4.63
N CYS A 303 -11.65 14.54 4.84
CA CYS A 303 -12.35 13.83 3.74
C CYS A 303 -12.79 14.72 2.57
N SER A 304 -13.18 15.97 2.80
CA SER A 304 -13.48 16.92 1.73
C SER A 304 -12.26 17.73 1.28
N LYS A 305 -11.32 18.01 2.20
CA LYS A 305 -10.20 18.91 1.93
C LYS A 305 -9.26 18.41 0.85
N TYR A 306 -8.97 17.11 0.82
CA TYR A 306 -8.09 16.56 -0.21
C TYR A 306 -8.79 16.50 -1.58
N LEU A 307 -10.13 16.44 -1.63
CA LEU A 307 -10.90 16.38 -2.87
C LEU A 307 -11.07 17.75 -3.54
N ILE A 308 -11.16 18.83 -2.77
CA ILE A 308 -11.34 20.20 -3.30
C ILE A 308 -10.32 20.52 -4.41
N PRO A 309 -8.99 20.44 -4.18
CA PRO A 309 -8.02 20.75 -5.23
C PRO A 309 -8.04 19.73 -6.37
N VAL A 310 -8.34 18.46 -6.11
CA VAL A 310 -8.45 17.43 -7.16
C VAL A 310 -9.61 17.73 -8.11
N ILE A 311 -10.75 18.14 -7.57
CA ILE A 311 -11.95 18.48 -8.35
C ILE A 311 -11.74 19.80 -9.08
N ASN A 312 -11.12 20.79 -8.44
CA ASN A 312 -10.76 22.04 -9.10
C ASN A 312 -9.82 21.82 -10.31
N ASP A 313 -8.84 20.91 -10.18
CA ASP A 313 -7.95 20.53 -11.29
C ASP A 313 -8.69 19.80 -12.42
N PHE A 314 -9.76 19.05 -12.09
CA PHE A 314 -10.60 18.36 -13.06
C PHE A 314 -11.53 19.33 -13.83
N ASN A 315 -12.23 20.20 -13.08
CA ASN A 315 -13.03 21.28 -13.61
C ASN A 315 -13.19 22.38 -12.55
N PRO A 316 -12.61 23.58 -12.75
CA PRO A 316 -12.64 24.65 -11.75
C PRO A 316 -14.04 25.24 -11.55
N LYS A 317 -15.00 24.92 -12.42
CA LYS A 317 -16.40 25.33 -12.27
C LYS A 317 -17.20 24.40 -11.36
N ILE A 318 -16.63 23.27 -10.89
CA ILE A 318 -17.33 22.34 -10.00
C ILE A 318 -16.84 22.55 -8.58
N GLY A 319 -17.74 22.95 -7.70
CA GLY A 319 -17.53 22.97 -6.25
C GLY A 319 -17.79 21.60 -5.63
N ILE A 320 -17.12 21.34 -4.51
CA ILE A 320 -17.45 20.24 -3.60
C ILE A 320 -17.60 20.75 -2.17
N SER A 321 -18.66 20.34 -1.50
CA SER A 321 -18.83 20.54 -0.07
C SER A 321 -19.27 19.23 0.59
N LYS A 322 -19.14 19.15 1.92
CA LYS A 322 -19.59 17.98 2.68
C LYS A 322 -20.53 18.42 3.79
N ARG A 323 -21.76 17.91 3.75
CA ARG A 323 -22.84 18.30 4.66
C ARG A 323 -22.87 17.49 5.95
N SER A 324 -22.55 16.20 5.89
CA SER A 324 -22.64 15.26 7.00
C SER A 324 -21.49 14.26 6.98
N SER A 325 -21.29 13.54 8.08
CA SER A 325 -20.25 12.52 8.18
C SER A 325 -20.61 11.40 9.14
N ILE A 326 -20.38 10.15 8.72
CA ILE A 326 -20.60 8.96 9.55
C ILE A 326 -19.79 9.03 10.85
N GLY A 327 -18.51 9.40 10.78
CA GLY A 327 -17.65 9.55 11.97
C GLY A 327 -18.01 10.70 12.92
N LEU A 328 -19.08 11.46 12.62
CA LEU A 328 -19.68 12.46 13.48
C LEU A 328 -21.10 12.06 13.92
N GLY A 329 -21.49 10.80 13.73
CA GLY A 329 -22.78 10.25 14.13
C GLY A 329 -23.90 10.35 13.08
N ALA A 330 -23.62 10.83 11.87
CA ALA A 330 -24.62 10.84 10.79
C ALA A 330 -24.81 9.45 10.18
N LYS A 331 -25.92 9.24 9.48
CA LYS A 331 -26.19 7.97 8.75
C LYS A 331 -25.34 7.82 7.48
N SER A 332 -24.82 8.91 6.94
CA SER A 332 -24.06 8.96 5.70
C SER A 332 -23.09 10.13 5.69
N CYS A 333 -22.06 10.05 4.85
CA CYS A 333 -21.24 11.20 4.46
C CYS A 333 -21.80 11.77 3.15
N ASP A 334 -22.44 12.93 3.22
CA ASP A 334 -23.08 13.56 2.06
C ASP A 334 -22.13 14.57 1.41
N PHE A 335 -21.61 14.23 0.24
CA PHE A 335 -20.81 15.10 -0.61
C PHE A 335 -21.71 15.76 -1.65
N ILE A 336 -21.72 17.09 -1.68
CA ILE A 336 -22.49 17.88 -2.63
C ILE A 336 -21.52 18.36 -3.70
N LEU A 337 -21.81 18.01 -4.95
CA LEU A 337 -21.14 18.49 -6.14
C LEU A 337 -22.07 19.47 -6.83
N GLU A 338 -21.58 20.66 -7.15
CA GLU A 338 -22.40 21.69 -7.81
C GLU A 338 -21.56 22.56 -8.74
N TYR A 339 -22.15 23.05 -9.84
CA TYR A 339 -21.50 24.11 -10.61
C TYR A 339 -21.52 25.43 -9.82
N SER A 340 -20.38 26.09 -9.77
CA SER A 340 -20.16 27.42 -9.17
C SER A 340 -20.60 28.55 -10.08
#